data_AF-A0A4Y8I4R1-F1
#
_entry.id   AF-A0A4Y8I4R1-F1
#
_cell.length_a   1.000
_cell.length_b   1.000
_cell.length_c   1.000
_cell.angle_alpha   90.00
_cell.angle_beta   90.00
_cell.angle_gamma   90.00
#
_symmetry.space_group_name_H-M   'P 1'
#
loop_
_entity.id
_entity.type
_entity.pdbx_description
1 polymer ?
#
loop_
_entity_poly.entity_id
_entity_poly.type
_entity_poly.pdbx_seq_one_letter_code
_entity_poly.pdbx_strand_id
1 'polypeptide(L)'
;MNNFFKMFYILISLNLMPDILYAQTGGGDALNETPFYVVPADMTFEEYEDANRRLSVGLLLMSIPFPGSLHFYANERREAWWHVGIATAGVLSIIAGAGASDEKETWPESDYEIRDITGEDGTVRRYEKVPFEENFGNVNYELRLLPHERDGGEFLIVLGAGLLIGQLIHDWYDGIRTIEKKRNRVRFNYGKKSNLELNLLPQIDPANGLFGAKLSLEF
;
A
#
# COMPACT_ATOMS: atom_id res chain seq x y z
N MET A 1 -8.14 -0.45 29.48
CA MET A 1 -6.99 -0.85 28.63
C MET A 1 -5.99 -1.56 29.54
N ASN A 2 -5.83 -2.89 29.38
CA ASN A 2 -5.05 -3.73 30.30
C ASN A 2 -3.58 -3.28 30.39
N ASN A 3 -2.97 -3.35 31.57
CA ASN A 3 -1.57 -2.96 31.79
C ASN A 3 -0.59 -3.71 30.87
N PHE A 4 -0.96 -4.93 30.46
CA PHE A 4 -0.23 -5.72 29.47
C PHE A 4 -0.18 -5.05 28.08
N PHE A 5 -1.29 -4.46 27.63
CA PHE A 5 -1.37 -3.74 26.35
C PHE A 5 -0.54 -2.46 26.36
N LYS A 6 -0.50 -1.74 27.50
CA LYS A 6 0.36 -0.57 27.67
C LYS A 6 1.84 -0.94 27.64
N MET A 7 2.23 -2.02 28.31
CA MET A 7 3.61 -2.49 28.34
C MET A 7 4.07 -2.97 26.96
N PHE A 8 3.21 -3.66 26.22
CA PHE A 8 3.50 -4.09 24.84
C PHE A 8 3.65 -2.89 23.88
N TYR A 9 2.78 -1.88 24.02
CA TYR A 9 2.88 -0.65 23.23
C TYR A 9 4.16 0.16 23.53
N ILE A 10 4.58 0.21 24.80
CA ILE A 10 5.84 0.85 25.23
C ILE A 10 7.07 0.08 24.73
N LEU A 11 7.04 -1.25 24.74
CA LEU A 11 8.13 -2.07 24.21
C LEU A 11 8.26 -1.94 22.69
N ILE A 12 7.16 -1.85 21.96
CA ILE A 12 7.16 -1.60 20.51
C ILE A 12 7.68 -0.19 20.22
N SER A 13 7.26 0.83 20.97
CA SER A 13 7.70 2.20 20.75
C SER A 13 9.17 2.45 21.13
N LEU A 14 9.73 1.73 22.11
CA LEU A 14 11.15 1.83 22.47
C LEU A 14 12.10 1.11 21.50
N ASN A 15 11.65 0.03 20.83
CA ASN A 15 12.53 -0.77 19.95
C ASN A 15 12.57 -0.29 18.49
N LEU A 16 11.63 0.56 18.05
CA LEU A 16 11.57 1.06 16.66
C LEU A 16 12.27 2.42 16.45
N MET A 17 12.72 3.08 17.51
CA MET A 17 13.26 4.46 17.46
C MET A 17 14.79 4.60 17.36
N PRO A 18 15.66 3.72 17.93
CA PRO A 18 17.08 4.03 17.96
C PRO A 18 17.77 3.90 16.60
N ASP A 19 17.41 2.91 15.78
CA ASP A 19 18.11 2.67 14.50
C ASP A 19 17.80 3.74 13.44
N ILE A 20 16.62 4.36 13.48
CA ILE A 20 16.22 5.42 12.56
C ILE A 20 16.93 6.75 12.90
N LEU A 21 17.19 7.01 14.19
CA LEU A 21 17.85 8.23 14.67
C LEU A 21 19.38 8.20 14.50
N TYR A 22 20.02 7.02 14.63
CA TYR A 22 21.48 6.89 14.45
C TYR A 22 21.94 7.07 12.99
N ALA A 23 21.06 6.86 12.01
CA ALA A 23 21.37 7.10 10.58
C ALA A 23 21.60 8.59 10.26
N GLN A 24 21.13 9.53 11.08
CA GLN A 24 21.25 10.97 10.81
C GLN A 24 22.53 11.62 11.36
N THR A 25 23.23 11.01 12.32
CA THR A 25 24.35 11.67 13.02
C THR A 25 25.69 11.64 12.27
N GLY A 26 25.77 10.97 11.12
CA GLY A 26 27.01 10.69 10.38
C GLY A 26 27.17 11.34 9.00
N GLY A 27 26.36 12.34 8.63
CA GLY A 27 26.63 13.16 7.45
C GLY A 27 26.13 12.61 6.10
N GLY A 28 25.07 11.80 6.09
CA GLY A 28 24.36 11.42 4.87
C GLY A 28 23.10 10.62 5.21
N ASP A 29 22.00 10.88 4.49
CA ASP A 29 20.80 10.04 4.55
C ASP A 29 21.18 8.65 4.00
N ALA A 30 21.16 7.62 4.85
CA ALA A 30 21.58 6.26 4.50
C ALA A 30 20.75 5.63 3.35
N LEU A 31 19.56 6.18 3.08
CA LEU A 31 18.67 5.77 1.99
C LEU A 31 18.83 6.65 0.74
N ASN A 32 19.71 7.65 0.82
CA ASN A 32 20.00 8.57 -0.26
C ASN A 32 21.35 8.23 -0.88
N GLU A 33 21.34 7.85 -2.16
CA GLU A 33 22.58 7.68 -2.89
C GLU A 33 23.19 9.04 -3.28
N THR A 34 24.51 9.07 -3.48
CA THR A 34 25.20 10.28 -3.94
C THR A 34 24.62 10.72 -5.29
N PRO A 35 24.16 11.97 -5.44
CA PRO A 35 23.62 12.45 -6.70
C PRO A 35 24.71 12.52 -7.77
N PHE A 36 24.32 12.50 -9.04
CA PHE A 36 25.25 12.81 -10.13
C PHE A 36 25.66 14.29 -10.03
N TYR A 37 26.89 14.55 -9.56
CA TYR A 37 27.45 15.90 -9.49
C TYR A 37 27.82 16.45 -10.88
N VAL A 38 28.20 15.55 -11.80
CA VAL A 38 28.45 15.87 -13.20
C VAL A 38 27.44 15.07 -14.02
N VAL A 39 26.56 15.77 -14.73
CA VAL A 39 25.55 15.16 -15.60
C VAL A 39 26.21 14.80 -16.93
N PRO A 40 26.23 13.52 -17.34
CA PRO A 40 26.74 13.12 -18.65
C PRO A 40 26.00 13.86 -19.77
N ALA A 41 26.72 14.26 -20.82
CA ALA A 41 26.17 15.06 -21.90
C ALA A 41 25.04 14.37 -22.68
N ASP A 42 25.03 13.04 -22.68
CA ASP A 42 24.02 12.19 -23.31
C ASP A 42 22.85 11.81 -22.39
N MET A 43 22.87 12.24 -21.11
CA MET A 43 21.82 11.95 -20.15
C MET A 43 20.58 12.82 -20.37
N THR A 44 19.43 12.18 -20.49
CA THR A 44 18.15 12.89 -20.57
C THR A 44 17.71 13.42 -19.20
N PHE A 45 16.84 14.43 -19.19
CA PHE A 45 16.32 15.00 -17.94
C PHE A 45 15.57 13.96 -17.09
N GLU A 46 14.77 13.09 -17.72
CA GLU A 46 14.05 12.03 -17.02
C GLU A 46 15.00 11.01 -16.37
N GLU A 47 16.06 10.61 -17.08
CA GLU A 47 17.10 9.74 -16.51
C GLU A 47 17.83 10.40 -15.34
N TYR A 48 18.12 11.69 -15.45
CA TYR A 48 18.71 12.46 -14.35
C TYR A 48 17.79 12.48 -13.12
N GLU A 49 16.49 12.70 -13.30
CA GLU A 49 15.52 12.63 -12.21
C GLU A 49 15.47 11.22 -11.61
N ASP A 50 15.33 10.18 -12.43
CA ASP A 50 15.27 8.78 -12.00
C ASP A 50 16.51 8.36 -11.20
N ALA A 51 17.71 8.78 -11.65
CA ALA A 51 18.96 8.51 -10.94
C ALA A 51 19.09 9.21 -9.59
N ASN A 52 18.42 10.35 -9.43
CA ASN A 52 18.50 11.21 -8.25
C ASN A 52 17.24 11.14 -7.36
N ARG A 53 16.31 10.23 -7.65
CA ARG A 53 15.19 9.94 -6.75
C ARG A 53 15.68 9.34 -5.43
N ARG A 54 15.22 9.95 -4.34
CA ARG A 54 15.58 9.62 -2.97
C ARG A 54 14.59 8.64 -2.41
N LEU A 55 15.09 7.49 -1.93
CA LEU A 55 14.22 6.49 -1.33
C LEU A 55 13.59 7.01 -0.02
N SER A 56 14.28 7.89 0.70
CA SER A 56 13.73 8.57 1.89
C SER A 56 12.48 9.41 1.59
N VAL A 57 12.43 10.07 0.43
CA VAL A 57 11.21 10.77 -0.02
C VAL A 57 10.12 9.77 -0.33
N GLY A 58 10.44 8.64 -0.98
CA GLY A 58 9.50 7.53 -1.18
C GLY A 58 8.92 7.02 0.16
N LEU A 59 9.77 6.71 1.14
CA LEU A 59 9.30 6.27 2.46
C LEU A 59 8.47 7.33 3.18
N LEU A 60 8.82 8.62 3.05
CA LEU A 60 8.00 9.70 3.58
C LEU A 60 6.63 9.73 2.90
N LEU A 61 6.56 9.52 1.59
CA LEU A 61 5.28 9.46 0.85
C LEU A 61 4.41 8.27 1.29
N MET A 62 4.98 7.18 1.80
CA MET A 62 4.19 6.10 2.41
C MET A 62 3.45 6.55 3.68
N SER A 63 3.96 7.56 4.41
CA SER A 63 3.26 8.11 5.58
C SER A 63 2.00 8.90 5.20
N ILE A 64 1.89 9.30 3.93
CA ILE A 64 0.73 9.98 3.38
C ILE A 64 -0.13 8.91 2.70
N PRO A 65 -1.35 8.61 3.19
CA PRO A 65 -2.19 7.57 2.62
C PRO A 65 -2.88 8.04 1.32
N PHE A 66 -2.10 8.58 0.39
CA PHE A 66 -2.57 9.01 -0.92
C PHE A 66 -2.33 7.89 -1.95
N PRO A 67 -3.39 7.35 -2.57
CA PRO A 67 -3.27 6.29 -3.58
C PRO A 67 -2.36 6.68 -4.74
N GLY A 68 -1.41 5.81 -5.08
CA GLY A 68 -0.52 5.99 -6.22
C GLY A 68 0.61 6.99 -5.98
N SER A 69 0.84 7.41 -4.73
CA SER A 69 1.83 8.45 -4.40
C SER A 69 3.24 8.06 -4.80
N LEU A 70 3.61 6.77 -4.66
CA LEU A 70 4.93 6.29 -5.07
C LEU A 70 5.07 6.14 -6.57
N HIS A 71 3.98 5.79 -7.28
CA HIS A 71 4.01 5.75 -8.73
C HIS A 71 4.01 7.16 -9.36
N PHE A 72 3.30 8.14 -8.80
CA PHE A 72 3.49 9.56 -9.17
C PHE A 72 4.93 9.99 -8.87
N TYR A 73 5.42 9.55 -7.71
CA TYR A 73 6.82 9.47 -7.28
C TYR A 73 7.78 9.17 -8.44
N ALA A 74 7.56 7.97 -8.96
CA ALA A 74 8.37 7.29 -9.96
C ALA A 74 8.06 7.70 -11.42
N ASN A 75 7.32 8.79 -11.65
CA ASN A 75 6.84 9.20 -12.99
C ASN A 75 6.05 8.11 -13.73
N GLU A 76 5.44 7.16 -13.01
CA GLU A 76 4.57 6.10 -13.55
C GLU A 76 3.10 6.55 -13.50
N ARG A 77 2.76 7.59 -14.27
CA ARG A 77 1.43 8.23 -14.19
C ARG A 77 0.27 7.25 -14.41
N ARG A 78 0.42 6.30 -15.33
CA ARG A 78 -0.65 5.33 -15.62
C ARG A 78 -0.95 4.45 -14.41
N GLU A 79 0.08 3.87 -13.81
CA GLU A 79 -0.05 3.02 -12.62
C GLU A 79 -0.54 3.83 -11.42
N ALA A 80 -0.07 5.07 -11.27
CA ALA A 80 -0.54 5.97 -10.24
C ALA A 80 -2.05 6.24 -10.33
N TRP A 81 -2.55 6.54 -11.54
CA TRP A 81 -3.98 6.72 -11.77
C TRP A 81 -4.80 5.43 -11.62
N TRP A 82 -4.20 4.27 -11.90
CA TRP A 82 -4.82 2.98 -11.63
C TRP A 82 -5.08 2.78 -10.13
N HIS A 83 -4.10 3.10 -9.28
CA HIS A 83 -4.26 3.08 -7.83
C HIS A 83 -5.36 4.04 -7.32
N VAL A 84 -5.40 5.26 -7.86
CA VAL A 84 -6.49 6.21 -7.58
C VAL A 84 -7.86 5.65 -8.00
N GLY A 85 -7.92 4.98 -9.15
CA GLY A 85 -9.13 4.32 -9.65
C GLY A 85 -9.62 3.22 -8.69
N ILE A 86 -8.73 2.34 -8.25
CA ILE A 86 -9.06 1.27 -7.28
C ILE A 86 -9.53 1.89 -5.96
N ALA A 87 -8.83 2.91 -5.45
CA ALA A 87 -9.23 3.56 -4.21
C ALA A 87 -10.61 4.21 -4.32
N THR A 88 -10.89 4.86 -5.45
CA THR A 88 -12.21 5.44 -5.74
C THR A 88 -13.29 4.36 -5.76
N ALA A 89 -13.05 3.23 -6.41
CA ALA A 89 -13.96 2.09 -6.40
C ALA A 89 -14.19 1.55 -4.97
N GLY A 90 -13.14 1.51 -4.15
CA GLY A 90 -13.24 1.12 -2.73
C GLY A 90 -14.15 2.05 -1.93
N VAL A 91 -13.98 3.37 -2.07
CA VAL A 91 -14.86 4.36 -1.42
C VAL A 91 -16.31 4.21 -1.88
N LEU A 92 -16.55 4.10 -3.19
CA LEU A 92 -17.89 3.94 -3.74
C LEU A 92 -18.55 2.64 -3.26
N SER A 93 -17.78 1.55 -3.14
CA SER A 93 -18.26 0.27 -2.59
C SER A 93 -18.70 0.43 -1.13
N ILE A 94 -17.94 1.16 -0.30
CA ILE A 94 -18.33 1.43 1.10
C ILE A 94 -19.60 2.26 1.17
N ILE A 95 -19.71 3.32 0.36
CA ILE A 95 -20.90 4.18 0.33
C ILE A 95 -22.13 3.36 -0.10
N ALA A 96 -22.00 2.58 -1.17
CA ALA A 96 -23.08 1.71 -1.65
C ALA A 96 -23.46 0.66 -0.60
N GLY A 97 -22.46 0.06 0.06
CA GLY A 97 -22.71 -0.91 1.12
C GLY A 97 -23.40 -0.31 2.33
N ALA A 98 -22.98 0.87 2.79
CA ALA A 98 -23.63 1.58 3.88
C ALA A 98 -25.08 1.96 3.54
N GLY A 99 -25.33 2.41 2.29
CA GLY A 99 -26.68 2.70 1.83
C GLY A 99 -27.58 1.45 1.76
N ALA A 100 -27.03 0.30 1.37
CA ALA A 100 -27.77 -0.96 1.32
C ALA A 100 -28.03 -1.55 2.72
N SER A 101 -27.11 -1.40 3.67
CA SER A 101 -27.30 -1.85 5.06
C SER A 101 -28.33 -1.01 5.85
N ASP A 102 -28.62 0.21 5.40
CA ASP A 102 -29.69 1.05 5.97
C ASP A 102 -31.10 0.66 5.45
N GLU A 103 -31.19 -0.20 4.43
CA GLU A 103 -32.47 -0.78 4.01
C GLU A 103 -32.95 -1.75 5.10
N LYS A 104 -33.83 -1.25 5.98
CA LYS A 104 -34.47 -1.95 7.10
C LYS A 104 -34.68 -3.43 6.79
N GLU A 105 -34.02 -4.31 7.55
CA GLU A 105 -34.26 -5.76 7.65
C GLU A 105 -35.47 -6.22 6.81
N THR A 106 -35.26 -6.40 5.52
CA THR A 106 -36.33 -6.76 4.59
C THR A 106 -36.57 -8.25 4.73
N TRP A 107 -37.13 -8.64 5.87
CA TRP A 107 -37.71 -9.96 6.00
C TRP A 107 -38.74 -10.12 4.88
N PRO A 108 -38.70 -11.21 4.11
CA PRO A 108 -39.63 -11.39 3.01
C PRO A 108 -41.08 -11.30 3.53
N GLU A 109 -41.94 -10.60 2.79
CA GLU A 109 -43.38 -10.54 3.10
C GLU A 109 -43.94 -11.98 3.10
N SER A 110 -44.68 -12.35 4.14
CA SER A 110 -45.37 -13.63 4.23
C SER A 110 -46.87 -13.40 4.22
N ASP A 111 -47.59 -14.21 3.45
CA ASP A 111 -49.06 -14.24 3.43
C ASP A 111 -49.65 -14.76 4.76
N TYR A 112 -48.80 -15.29 5.64
CA TYR A 112 -49.16 -15.89 6.92
C TYR A 112 -48.65 -15.07 8.11
N GLU A 113 -49.26 -15.27 9.28
CA GLU A 113 -48.88 -14.58 10.51
C GLU A 113 -47.42 -14.86 10.88
N ILE A 114 -46.67 -13.79 11.12
CA ILE A 114 -45.24 -13.86 11.44
C ILE A 114 -45.05 -13.95 12.95
N ARG A 115 -44.13 -14.80 13.39
CA ARG A 115 -43.73 -14.93 14.80
C ARG A 115 -42.22 -14.82 14.96
N ASP A 116 -41.81 -13.88 15.79
CA ASP A 116 -40.41 -13.70 16.19
C ASP A 116 -40.13 -14.49 17.47
N ILE A 117 -39.08 -15.31 17.45
CA ILE A 117 -38.61 -16.08 18.60
C ILE A 117 -37.17 -15.66 18.88
N THR A 118 -36.93 -15.09 20.06
CA THR A 118 -35.59 -14.74 20.54
C THR A 118 -34.96 -15.97 21.22
N GLY A 119 -33.82 -16.43 20.71
CA GLY A 119 -33.02 -17.47 21.34
C GLY A 119 -32.37 -16.97 22.65
N GLU A 120 -31.90 -17.89 23.49
CA GLU A 120 -31.13 -17.55 24.71
C GLU A 120 -29.84 -16.76 24.40
N ASP A 121 -29.34 -16.84 23.16
CA ASP A 121 -28.20 -16.09 22.62
C ASP A 121 -28.55 -14.66 22.17
N GLY A 122 -29.81 -14.26 22.26
CA GLY A 122 -30.30 -12.96 21.81
C GLY A 122 -30.55 -12.86 20.30
N THR A 123 -30.34 -13.94 19.53
CA THR A 123 -30.65 -13.94 18.10
C THR A 123 -32.16 -14.06 17.87
N VAL A 124 -32.73 -13.17 17.06
CA VAL A 124 -34.14 -13.21 16.68
C VAL A 124 -34.27 -14.06 15.43
N ARG A 125 -35.06 -15.14 15.51
CA ARG A 125 -35.45 -15.96 14.36
C ARG A 125 -36.91 -15.71 14.05
N ARG A 126 -37.19 -15.39 12.79
CA ARG A 126 -38.53 -15.10 12.30
C ARG A 126 -39.13 -16.35 11.63
N TYR A 127 -40.36 -16.68 11.99
CA TYR A 127 -41.09 -17.84 11.47
C TYR A 127 -42.42 -17.40 10.87
N GLU A 128 -42.83 -18.02 9.77
CA GLU A 128 -44.21 -17.94 9.27
C GLU A 128 -45.07 -19.06 9.87
N LYS A 129 -46.30 -18.72 10.29
CA LYS A 129 -47.28 -19.67 10.87
C LYS A 129 -48.23 -20.17 9.78
N VAL A 130 -47.88 -21.30 9.16
CA VAL A 130 -48.71 -21.91 8.10
C VAL A 130 -49.74 -22.84 8.73
N PRO A 131 -51.06 -22.60 8.59
CA PRO A 131 -52.08 -23.53 9.06
C PRO A 131 -52.06 -24.81 8.21
N PHE A 132 -52.04 -25.99 8.84
CA PHE A 132 -51.98 -27.26 8.10
C PHE A 132 -53.06 -28.26 8.48
N GLU A 133 -53.76 -28.08 9.60
CA GLU A 133 -54.82 -28.97 10.04
C GLU A 133 -55.83 -28.23 10.94
N GLU A 134 -57.13 -28.47 10.75
CA GLU A 134 -58.18 -27.93 11.61
C GLU A 134 -58.94 -29.09 12.26
N ASN A 135 -58.87 -29.16 13.59
CA ASN A 135 -59.52 -30.20 14.37
C ASN A 135 -60.45 -29.58 15.41
N PHE A 136 -61.76 -29.80 15.26
CA PHE A 136 -62.80 -29.38 16.21
C PHE A 136 -62.69 -27.89 16.65
N GLY A 137 -62.40 -26.98 15.72
CA GLY A 137 -62.29 -25.55 15.97
C GLY A 137 -60.92 -25.08 16.48
N ASN A 138 -59.94 -25.99 16.63
CA ASN A 138 -58.54 -25.64 16.87
C ASN A 138 -57.72 -25.81 15.59
N VAL A 139 -57.10 -24.73 15.12
CA VAL A 139 -56.20 -24.72 13.97
C VAL A 139 -54.77 -25.02 14.43
N ASN A 140 -54.16 -26.05 13.87
CA ASN A 140 -52.75 -26.38 14.08
C ASN A 140 -51.87 -25.62 13.08
N TYR A 141 -50.75 -25.08 13.57
CA TYR A 141 -49.81 -24.26 12.79
C TYR A 141 -48.45 -24.95 12.71
N GLU A 142 -47.87 -24.95 11.51
CA GLU A 142 -46.47 -25.29 11.27
C GLU A 142 -45.65 -24.00 11.26
N LEU A 143 -44.56 -23.97 12.02
CA LEU A 143 -43.63 -22.84 12.01
C LEU A 143 -42.54 -23.10 10.97
N ARG A 144 -42.54 -22.34 9.87
CA ARG A 144 -41.46 -22.40 8.87
C ARG A 144 -40.53 -21.21 9.06
N LEU A 145 -39.22 -21.47 9.04
CA LEU A 145 -38.22 -20.41 9.19
C LEU A 145 -38.24 -19.52 7.96
N LEU A 146 -38.42 -18.21 8.16
CA LEU A 146 -38.23 -17.22 7.10
C LEU A 146 -36.73 -17.00 6.91
N PRO A 147 -36.16 -17.32 5.73
CA PRO A 147 -34.74 -17.11 5.49
C PRO A 147 -34.45 -15.61 5.59
N HIS A 148 -33.45 -15.26 6.40
CA HIS A 148 -32.94 -13.91 6.46
C HIS A 148 -32.10 -13.68 5.20
N GLU A 149 -32.47 -12.69 4.39
CA GLU A 149 -31.68 -12.30 3.23
C GLU A 149 -30.37 -11.71 3.73
N ARG A 150 -29.25 -12.28 3.27
CA ARG A 150 -27.93 -11.93 3.78
C ARG A 150 -27.61 -10.50 3.36
N ASP A 151 -27.36 -9.61 4.32
CA ASP A 151 -27.10 -8.19 4.07
C ASP A 151 -25.92 -8.03 3.08
N GLY A 152 -26.24 -7.68 1.83
CA GLY A 152 -25.26 -7.43 0.77
C GLY A 152 -24.42 -6.17 1.04
N GLY A 153 -24.91 -5.28 1.91
CA GLY A 153 -24.23 -4.06 2.28
C GLY A 153 -22.94 -4.30 3.05
N GLU A 154 -22.95 -5.24 4.01
CA GLU A 154 -21.77 -5.61 4.79
C GLU A 154 -20.63 -6.12 3.88
N PHE A 155 -20.96 -6.96 2.89
CA PHE A 155 -19.98 -7.45 1.92
C PHE A 155 -19.33 -6.32 1.11
N LEU A 156 -20.12 -5.35 0.63
CA LEU A 156 -19.61 -4.21 -0.13
C LEU A 156 -18.71 -3.29 0.72
N ILE A 157 -19.03 -3.12 2.01
CA ILE A 157 -18.18 -2.39 2.95
C ILE A 157 -16.84 -3.11 3.12
N VAL A 158 -16.86 -4.42 3.41
CA VAL A 158 -15.64 -5.21 3.59
C VAL A 158 -14.79 -5.23 2.31
N LEU A 159 -15.42 -5.40 1.15
CA LEU A 159 -14.75 -5.36 -0.15
C LEU A 159 -14.10 -3.99 -0.38
N GLY A 160 -14.83 -2.90 -0.13
CA GLY A 160 -14.33 -1.55 -0.32
C GLY A 160 -13.16 -1.22 0.60
N ALA A 161 -13.24 -1.61 1.88
CA ALA A 161 -12.12 -1.49 2.82
C ALA A 161 -10.90 -2.31 2.37
N GLY A 162 -11.14 -3.53 1.89
CA GLY A 162 -10.11 -4.40 1.33
C GLY A 162 -9.40 -3.78 0.13
N LEU A 163 -10.14 -3.16 -0.80
CA LEU A 163 -9.57 -2.45 -1.94
C LEU A 163 -8.71 -1.27 -1.51
N LEU A 164 -9.16 -0.46 -0.53
CA LEU A 164 -8.41 0.70 -0.03
C LEU A 164 -7.08 0.33 0.62
N ILE A 165 -7.09 -0.70 1.48
CA ILE A 165 -5.88 -1.18 2.16
C ILE A 165 -4.97 -1.91 1.17
N GLY A 166 -5.54 -2.81 0.36
CA GLY A 166 -4.80 -3.61 -0.60
C GLY A 166 -4.07 -2.77 -1.64
N GLN A 167 -4.74 -1.75 -2.18
CA GLN A 167 -4.09 -0.86 -3.16
C GLN A 167 -2.93 -0.07 -2.54
N LEU A 168 -3.02 0.31 -1.27
CA LEU A 168 -1.98 1.08 -0.59
C LEU A 168 -0.73 0.23 -0.36
N ILE A 169 -0.92 -1.00 0.13
CA ILE A 169 0.17 -1.97 0.31
C ILE A 169 0.83 -2.27 -1.04
N HIS A 170 0.05 -2.43 -2.10
CA HIS A 170 0.56 -2.68 -3.44
C HIS A 170 1.36 -1.47 -3.98
N ASP A 171 0.82 -0.26 -3.91
CA ASP A 171 1.51 0.99 -4.31
C ASP A 171 2.84 1.14 -3.57
N TRP A 172 2.85 0.84 -2.27
CA TRP A 172 4.06 0.91 -1.46
C TRP A 172 5.13 -0.09 -1.92
N TYR A 173 4.75 -1.35 -2.07
CA TYR A 173 5.69 -2.41 -2.45
C TYR A 173 6.23 -2.21 -3.87
N ASP A 174 5.33 -2.03 -4.85
CA ASP A 174 5.73 -1.92 -6.25
C ASP A 174 6.34 -0.56 -6.57
N GLY A 175 5.89 0.50 -5.89
CA GLY A 175 6.42 1.85 -6.01
C GLY A 175 7.87 1.96 -5.55
N ILE A 176 8.21 1.44 -4.36
CA ILE A 176 9.62 1.39 -3.89
C ILE A 176 10.48 0.65 -4.91
N ARG A 177 10.04 -0.55 -5.31
CA ARG A 177 10.78 -1.40 -6.25
C ARG A 177 10.99 -0.70 -7.58
N THR A 178 10.00 0.05 -8.06
CA THR A 178 10.08 0.80 -9.31
C THR A 178 11.08 1.95 -9.21
N ILE A 179 11.06 2.72 -8.12
CA ILE A 179 12.03 3.80 -7.87
C ILE A 179 13.46 3.24 -7.88
N GLU A 180 13.71 2.17 -7.13
CA GLU A 180 15.03 1.54 -7.07
C GLU A 180 15.47 1.01 -8.44
N LYS A 181 14.58 0.32 -9.16
CA LYS A 181 14.89 -0.26 -10.47
C LYS A 181 15.24 0.81 -11.51
N LYS A 182 14.48 1.90 -11.57
CA LYS A 182 14.75 3.03 -12.47
C LYS A 182 16.09 3.69 -12.12
N ARG A 183 16.30 4.00 -10.84
CA ARG A 183 17.55 4.57 -10.33
C ARG A 183 18.76 3.71 -10.67
N ASN A 184 18.71 2.42 -10.33
CA ASN A 184 19.80 1.47 -10.54
C ASN A 184 20.09 1.26 -12.02
N ARG A 185 19.07 1.27 -12.88
CA ARG A 185 19.24 1.14 -14.33
C ARG A 185 20.04 2.31 -14.90
N VAL A 186 19.66 3.54 -14.55
CA VAL A 186 20.37 4.74 -15.04
C VAL A 186 21.81 4.72 -14.51
N ARG A 187 22.00 4.51 -13.20
CA ARG A 187 23.33 4.44 -12.59
C ARG A 187 24.22 3.35 -13.20
N PHE A 188 23.66 2.19 -13.52
CA PHE A 188 24.39 1.14 -14.22
C PHE A 188 24.80 1.54 -15.64
N ASN A 189 23.89 2.14 -16.41
CA ASN A 189 24.15 2.57 -17.78
C ASN A 189 25.27 3.62 -17.84
N TYR A 190 25.19 4.65 -16.99
CA TYR A 190 26.18 5.72 -16.97
C TYR A 190 27.43 5.37 -16.17
N GLY A 191 27.34 4.48 -15.19
CA GLY A 191 28.49 3.87 -14.52
C GLY A 191 29.39 3.10 -15.49
N LYS A 192 28.80 2.37 -16.44
CA LYS A 192 29.56 1.70 -17.52
C LYS A 192 30.16 2.66 -18.55
N LYS A 193 29.44 3.74 -18.89
CA LYS A 193 29.92 4.76 -19.83
C LYS A 193 31.04 5.62 -19.21
N SER A 194 31.01 5.81 -17.89
CA SER A 194 32.03 6.53 -17.12
C SER A 194 33.25 5.67 -16.76
N ASN A 195 33.54 4.62 -17.53
CA ASN A 195 34.85 3.98 -17.60
C ASN A 195 35.88 4.96 -18.21
N LEU A 196 36.00 6.13 -17.60
CA LEU A 196 37.16 6.99 -17.64
C LEU A 196 38.32 6.12 -17.13
N GLU A 197 39.07 5.54 -18.05
CA GLU A 197 40.31 4.85 -17.73
C GLU A 197 41.33 5.91 -17.30
N LEU A 198 41.26 6.31 -16.02
CA LEU A 198 42.29 7.13 -15.38
C LEU A 198 43.55 6.28 -15.24
N ASN A 199 44.32 6.20 -16.31
CA ASN A 199 45.63 5.58 -16.31
C ASN A 199 46.63 6.55 -15.68
N LEU A 200 46.99 6.29 -14.42
CA LEU A 200 48.12 6.92 -13.75
C LEU A 200 49.38 6.13 -14.12
N LEU A 201 50.05 6.58 -15.18
CA LEU A 201 51.32 5.96 -15.57
C LEU A 201 52.45 6.64 -14.79
N PRO A 202 53.14 5.91 -13.89
CA PRO A 202 54.32 6.46 -13.23
C PRO A 202 55.39 6.73 -14.28
N GLN A 203 55.87 7.96 -14.34
CA GLN A 203 56.91 8.38 -15.27
C GLN A 203 58.19 8.60 -14.46
N ILE A 204 59.13 7.68 -14.62
CA ILE A 204 60.45 7.75 -14.02
C ILE A 204 61.45 7.97 -15.15
N ASP A 205 62.01 9.17 -15.22
CA ASP A 205 63.12 9.50 -16.10
C ASP A 205 64.32 9.98 -15.25
N PRO A 206 65.23 9.07 -14.89
CA PRO A 206 66.40 9.38 -14.07
C PRO A 206 67.40 10.31 -14.77
N ALA A 207 67.41 10.33 -16.11
CA ALA A 207 68.36 11.14 -16.88
C ALA A 207 68.02 12.64 -16.83
N ASN A 208 66.73 12.96 -16.68
CA ASN A 208 66.22 14.34 -16.59
C ASN A 208 65.78 14.73 -15.17
N GLY A 209 66.01 13.89 -14.16
CA GLY A 209 65.60 14.15 -12.76
C GLY A 209 64.09 14.19 -12.55
N LEU A 210 63.31 13.59 -13.45
CA LEU A 210 61.85 13.60 -13.44
C LEU A 210 61.32 12.36 -12.72
N PHE A 211 60.72 12.58 -11.55
CA PHE A 211 59.97 11.58 -10.80
C PHE A 211 58.54 12.11 -10.65
N GLY A 212 57.60 11.56 -11.41
CA GLY A 212 56.22 12.04 -11.41
C GLY A 212 55.22 10.99 -11.91
N ALA A 213 53.96 11.37 -11.98
CA ALA A 213 52.90 10.56 -12.60
C ALA A 213 52.30 11.33 -13.76
N LYS A 214 52.16 10.69 -14.92
CA LYS A 214 51.43 11.25 -16.05
C LYS A 214 49.98 10.80 -15.92
N LEU A 215 49.08 11.76 -15.75
CA LEU A 215 47.64 11.51 -15.83
C LEU A 215 47.26 11.51 -17.31
N SER A 216 46.87 10.36 -17.85
CA SER A 216 46.22 10.29 -19.16
C SER A 216 44.72 10.12 -18.99
N LEU A 217 43.97 10.96 -19.69
CA LEU A 217 42.53 10.89 -19.83
C LEU A 217 42.26 10.45 -21.27
N GLU A 218 41.76 9.23 -21.44
CA GLU A 218 41.24 8.77 -22.72
C GLU A 218 39.72 8.97 -22.73
N PHE A 219 39.23 9.61 -23.79
CA PHE A 219 37.82 9.89 -24.05
C PHE A 219 37.39 9.24 -25.37
#